data_AF-A0A8S1V7D0-F1
#
_entry.id   AF-A0A8S1V7D0-F1
#
_cell.length_a   1.000
_cell.length_b   1.000
_cell.length_c   1.000
_cell.angle_alpha   90.00
_cell.angle_beta   90.00
_cell.angle_gamma   90.00
#
_symmetry.space_group_name_H-M   'P 1'
#
loop_
_entity.id
_entity.type
_entity.pdbx_description
1 polymer ?
#
loop_
_entity_poly.entity_id
_entity_poly.type
_entity_poly.pdbx_seq_one_letter_code
_entity_poly.pdbx_strand_id
1 'polypeptide(L)'
;MQNPLNFNQTISSELNSFINMPELVIPLVSHELQINNLHQMTRSITLSENSAMIEEKQQQQNHPSEKKFSQCAENVQQIVTSKRNGLDYNRESPFVKISVYKQHQMANQKIYILQDDKIIGSNQIQKNEISIIRRKKQQHLGDNNVDLGLSSQEQNVEQVPCKISTEFGFRHSSRVTSQILCFLSLKYFHDRFSELPSNIFKLIHSFIKEKPKFFVQDCGTTLKTLVRIQKENPRIMNENNNYLIGADFYFHVVQLNSIPKSNENKKKDKESSNEYFFQTLVRENEKYRARIHGLSKEEQEQFQVYLEEYRTLKKKGRKQYHLQNCNRPFLKIQFDTPISKQIAVFIGKAGFEQTFKIGRSQDCDIIVNMNTVSRKQTQIKFNKTQWEICDGEGIRQSANGTWQSLQPYEQPMLATKLKQSDPFLIEDKMEIKICENIFKFEMVGFGVSKKRKLTNTLYQELTQYD
;
A
#
# COMPACT_ATOMS: atom_id res chain seq x y z
N MET A 1 -49.71 -9.02 46.96
CA MET A 1 -48.42 -8.53 46.42
C MET A 1 -48.58 -8.47 44.91
N GLN A 2 -49.07 -7.34 44.39
CA GLN A 2 -48.30 -6.31 43.64
C GLN A 2 -47.56 -6.90 42.43
N ASN A 3 -47.70 -6.52 41.16
CA ASN A 3 -48.52 -5.59 40.38
C ASN A 3 -48.23 -5.97 38.91
N PRO A 4 -49.19 -6.05 37.96
CA PRO A 4 -48.88 -5.89 36.55
C PRO A 4 -49.26 -4.47 36.11
N LEU A 5 -48.27 -3.70 35.65
CA LEU A 5 -48.46 -2.34 35.16
C LEU A 5 -48.99 -2.35 33.71
N ASN A 6 -50.08 -1.61 33.55
CA ASN A 6 -50.75 -1.19 32.33
C ASN A 6 -49.80 -0.58 31.29
N PHE A 7 -50.00 -0.96 30.03
CA PHE A 7 -49.64 -0.14 28.86
C PHE A 7 -50.94 0.38 28.25
N ASN A 8 -51.26 1.65 28.49
CA ASN A 8 -52.31 2.37 27.79
C ASN A 8 -51.72 3.10 26.58
N GLN A 9 -52.48 3.02 25.49
CA GLN A 9 -52.38 3.80 24.27
C GLN A 9 -52.72 5.28 24.54
N THR A 10 -52.06 6.19 23.84
CA THR A 10 -52.70 7.44 23.40
C THR A 10 -52.29 7.74 21.96
N ILE A 11 -53.30 7.73 21.10
CA ILE A 11 -53.33 8.17 19.70
C ILE A 11 -53.67 9.68 19.67
N SER A 12 -53.43 10.30 18.51
CA SER A 12 -54.00 11.57 18.02
C SER A 12 -53.16 12.82 18.30
N SER A 13 -53.10 13.85 17.45
CA SER A 13 -53.35 14.11 16.03
C SER A 13 -53.12 15.61 15.82
N GLU A 14 -52.78 16.01 14.59
CA GLU A 14 -52.96 17.33 13.92
C GLU A 14 -51.65 17.77 13.24
N LEU A 15 -51.49 17.68 11.92
CA LEU A 15 -52.14 18.36 10.78
C LEU A 15 -51.97 19.90 10.74
N ASN A 16 -51.38 20.31 9.61
CA ASN A 16 -51.55 21.57 8.88
C ASN A 16 -50.87 22.86 9.39
N SER A 17 -49.79 23.23 8.70
CA SER A 17 -49.73 24.55 8.07
C SER A 17 -48.86 24.52 6.81
N PHE A 18 -49.54 24.68 5.68
CA PHE A 18 -48.97 25.10 4.40
C PHE A 18 -48.79 26.63 4.41
N ILE A 19 -47.94 27.10 3.49
CA ILE A 19 -47.92 28.42 2.80
C ILE A 19 -46.64 29.26 3.01
N ASN A 20 -46.08 29.65 1.86
CA ASN A 20 -45.07 30.69 1.56
C ASN A 20 -43.59 30.31 1.50
N MET A 21 -43.15 29.90 0.30
CA MET A 21 -41.78 30.09 -0.19
C MET A 21 -41.84 31.02 -1.42
N PRO A 22 -41.09 32.14 -1.45
CA PRO A 22 -41.00 32.99 -2.63
C PRO A 22 -39.97 32.46 -3.63
N GLU A 23 -40.28 32.69 -4.91
CA GLU A 23 -39.46 32.46 -6.08
C GLU A 23 -38.07 33.11 -5.96
N LEU A 24 -37.02 32.32 -6.21
CA LEU A 24 -35.66 32.82 -6.37
C LEU A 24 -35.26 32.69 -7.84
N VAL A 25 -35.27 33.85 -8.49
CA VAL A 25 -34.78 34.13 -9.83
C VAL A 25 -33.26 33.90 -9.85
N ILE A 26 -32.80 32.99 -10.71
CA ILE A 26 -31.37 32.81 -11.04
C ILE A 26 -31.17 33.34 -12.47
N PRO A 27 -30.24 34.29 -12.71
CA PRO A 27 -29.92 34.71 -14.06
C PRO A 27 -29.02 33.67 -14.75
N LEU A 28 -29.48 33.20 -15.91
CA LEU A 28 -28.69 32.49 -16.92
C LEU A 28 -27.65 33.46 -17.50
N VAL A 29 -26.37 33.10 -17.41
CA VAL A 29 -25.35 33.61 -18.34
C VAL A 29 -24.89 32.44 -19.19
N SER A 30 -25.27 32.51 -20.45
CA SER A 30 -24.91 31.65 -21.56
C SER A 30 -23.44 31.83 -21.94
N HIS A 31 -22.71 30.72 -22.06
CA HIS A 31 -21.67 30.62 -23.08
C HIS A 31 -21.85 29.31 -23.84
N GLU A 32 -22.39 29.47 -25.06
CA GLU A 32 -22.28 28.52 -26.15
C GLU A 32 -20.81 28.25 -26.46
N LEU A 33 -20.46 26.99 -26.73
CA LEU A 33 -19.49 26.63 -27.78
C LEU A 33 -19.64 25.14 -28.13
N GLN A 34 -20.32 24.95 -29.26
CA GLN A 34 -20.07 23.98 -30.34
C GLN A 34 -20.02 22.47 -30.03
N ILE A 35 -21.15 21.84 -30.35
CA ILE A 35 -21.29 20.46 -30.79
C ILE A 35 -20.55 20.27 -32.11
N ASN A 36 -19.71 19.23 -32.21
CA ASN A 36 -19.61 18.44 -33.44
C ASN A 36 -19.06 17.02 -33.19
N ASN A 37 -19.90 16.07 -33.62
CA ASN A 37 -19.62 14.73 -34.15
C ASN A 37 -19.22 13.56 -33.24
N LEU A 38 -20.31 12.84 -32.89
CA LEU A 38 -20.47 11.42 -32.66
C LEU A 38 -20.26 10.59 -33.96
N HIS A 39 -19.40 9.56 -33.95
CA HIS A 39 -19.65 8.20 -34.52
C HIS A 39 -18.49 7.26 -34.12
N GLN A 40 -18.77 6.29 -33.25
CA GLN A 40 -18.96 4.85 -33.56
C GLN A 40 -17.70 4.10 -34.02
N MET A 41 -17.17 3.20 -33.17
CA MET A 41 -17.36 1.76 -33.42
C MET A 41 -16.87 0.87 -32.26
N THR A 42 -17.82 0.06 -31.81
CA THR A 42 -17.72 -1.10 -30.93
C THR A 42 -17.10 -2.29 -31.67
N ARG A 43 -16.24 -3.09 -31.00
CA ARG A 43 -16.03 -4.55 -31.18
C ARG A 43 -15.07 -5.04 -30.09
N SER A 44 -15.58 -5.61 -28.99
CA SER A 44 -15.81 -7.05 -28.77
C SER A 44 -14.51 -7.87 -28.69
N ILE A 45 -14.10 -8.16 -27.46
CA ILE A 45 -13.06 -9.16 -27.12
C ILE A 45 -13.77 -10.50 -26.95
N THR A 46 -13.48 -11.47 -27.81
CA THR A 46 -13.82 -12.87 -27.61
C THR A 46 -12.58 -13.65 -27.18
N LEU A 47 -12.70 -14.27 -26.02
CA LEU A 47 -11.85 -15.35 -25.52
C LEU A 47 -11.95 -16.57 -26.45
N SER A 48 -10.84 -17.26 -26.68
CA SER A 48 -10.86 -18.69 -27.00
C SER A 48 -9.61 -19.35 -26.41
N GLU A 49 -9.87 -20.38 -25.61
CA GLU A 49 -8.91 -21.35 -25.08
C GLU A 49 -8.75 -22.53 -26.06
N ASN A 50 -7.61 -23.20 -25.96
CA ASN A 50 -7.27 -24.54 -26.45
C ASN A 50 -7.10 -24.76 -27.96
N SER A 51 -5.88 -25.13 -28.37
CA SER A 51 -5.59 -26.50 -28.84
C SER A 51 -4.09 -26.68 -29.10
N ALA A 52 -3.55 -27.79 -28.60
CA ALA A 52 -2.29 -28.36 -29.03
C ALA A 52 -2.45 -28.95 -30.43
N MET A 53 -1.43 -28.82 -31.29
CA MET A 53 -1.06 -29.84 -32.28
C MET A 53 0.35 -29.60 -32.80
N ILE A 54 1.06 -30.72 -32.91
CA ILE A 54 2.36 -30.96 -33.52
C ILE A 54 2.20 -30.81 -35.03
N GLU A 55 3.17 -30.22 -35.73
CA GLU A 55 3.36 -30.53 -37.15
C GLU A 55 4.82 -30.34 -37.62
N GLU A 56 5.17 -31.21 -38.55
CA GLU A 56 6.49 -31.63 -38.97
C GLU A 56 7.25 -30.63 -39.85
N LYS A 57 8.57 -30.77 -39.80
CA LYS A 57 9.49 -30.25 -40.81
C LYS A 57 9.21 -30.90 -42.18
N GLN A 58 9.09 -30.07 -43.21
CA GLN A 58 9.50 -30.46 -44.56
C GLN A 58 10.61 -29.55 -45.07
N GLN A 59 11.67 -30.20 -45.55
CA GLN A 59 12.80 -29.63 -46.27
C GLN A 59 12.39 -29.36 -47.72
N GLN A 60 12.73 -28.18 -48.26
CA GLN A 60 13.05 -28.03 -49.67
C GLN A 60 14.24 -27.06 -49.83
N GLN A 61 15.26 -27.55 -50.54
CA GLN A 61 16.41 -26.80 -51.05
C GLN A 61 16.03 -26.09 -52.35
N ASN A 62 16.49 -24.84 -52.54
CA ASN A 62 17.27 -24.41 -53.72
C ASN A 62 17.71 -22.93 -53.61
N HIS A 63 18.87 -22.65 -54.23
CA HIS A 63 19.77 -21.48 -54.11
C HIS A 63 19.32 -20.18 -54.86
N PRO A 64 20.19 -19.17 -55.14
CA PRO A 64 20.48 -18.02 -54.27
C PRO A 64 20.30 -16.65 -54.97
N SER A 65 19.85 -15.60 -54.29
CA SER A 65 20.18 -14.21 -54.70
C SER A 65 19.95 -13.17 -53.59
N GLU A 66 21.05 -12.54 -53.21
CA GLU A 66 21.22 -11.13 -52.84
C GLU A 66 20.13 -10.34 -52.08
N LYS A 67 20.49 -10.06 -50.81
CA LYS A 67 20.39 -8.76 -50.10
C LYS A 67 19.04 -8.00 -50.17
N LYS A 68 18.33 -7.99 -49.03
CA LYS A 68 17.99 -6.77 -48.27
C LYS A 68 17.35 -7.08 -46.90
N PHE A 69 17.84 -6.36 -45.89
CA PHE A 69 17.19 -5.94 -44.64
C PHE A 69 15.88 -6.62 -44.21
N SER A 70 15.93 -7.39 -43.12
CA SER A 70 14.99 -7.27 -41.98
C SER A 70 15.44 -8.24 -40.87
N GLN A 71 16.10 -7.73 -39.82
CA GLN A 71 16.24 -8.48 -38.58
C GLN A 71 14.96 -8.29 -37.77
N CYS A 72 14.02 -9.23 -37.94
CA CYS A 72 12.98 -9.47 -36.96
C CYS A 72 13.66 -10.08 -35.72
N ALA A 73 13.81 -9.28 -34.68
CA ALA A 73 14.27 -9.76 -33.39
C ALA A 73 13.14 -10.57 -32.74
N GLU A 74 13.28 -11.89 -32.73
CA GLU A 74 12.52 -12.76 -31.84
C GLU A 74 12.84 -12.38 -30.39
N ASN A 75 11.83 -11.86 -29.68
CA ASN A 75 11.88 -11.60 -28.24
C ASN A 75 11.91 -12.93 -27.48
N VAL A 76 13.09 -13.54 -27.40
CA VAL A 76 13.36 -14.61 -26.44
C VAL A 76 13.52 -13.96 -25.07
N GLN A 77 12.63 -14.30 -24.14
CA GLN A 77 12.81 -14.04 -22.70
C GLN A 77 14.17 -14.60 -22.27
N GLN A 78 15.18 -13.75 -22.14
CA GLN A 78 16.45 -14.14 -21.56
C GLN A 78 16.24 -14.38 -20.06
N ILE A 79 15.93 -15.62 -19.70
CA ILE A 79 16.43 -16.17 -18.46
C ILE A 79 17.94 -16.04 -18.57
N VAL A 80 18.55 -15.12 -17.83
CA VAL A 80 20.00 -15.03 -17.69
C VAL A 80 20.44 -16.22 -16.83
N THR A 81 20.40 -17.42 -17.41
CA THR A 81 21.14 -18.58 -16.93
C THR A 81 22.37 -18.67 -17.81
N SER A 82 23.45 -18.02 -17.38
CA SER A 82 24.77 -18.33 -17.91
C SER A 82 24.99 -19.83 -17.77
N LYS A 83 25.05 -20.54 -18.90
CA LYS A 83 25.43 -21.96 -18.95
C LYS A 83 26.88 -22.08 -18.48
N ARG A 84 27.09 -22.24 -17.17
CA ARG A 84 28.29 -22.83 -16.57
C ARG A 84 27.82 -23.87 -15.56
N ASN A 85 28.27 -25.10 -15.83
CA ASN A 85 28.20 -26.32 -15.03
C ASN A 85 27.68 -26.17 -13.58
N GLY A 86 26.47 -26.71 -13.35
CA GLY A 86 26.01 -27.36 -12.11
C GLY A 86 26.26 -26.68 -10.77
N LEU A 87 25.51 -25.61 -10.45
CA LEU A 87 25.31 -25.19 -9.06
C LEU A 87 23.82 -24.96 -8.76
N ASP A 88 23.21 -26.01 -8.21
CA ASP A 88 22.22 -26.03 -7.11
C ASP A 88 20.97 -25.15 -7.19
N TYR A 89 20.20 -25.19 -8.29
CA TYR A 89 18.79 -24.84 -8.19
C TYR A 89 17.97 -26.10 -7.88
N ASN A 90 17.49 -26.23 -6.65
CA ASN A 90 16.53 -27.27 -6.31
C ASN A 90 15.11 -26.70 -6.36
N ARG A 91 14.31 -27.15 -7.34
CA ARG A 91 12.91 -26.73 -7.52
C ARG A 91 11.99 -27.18 -6.39
N GLU A 92 12.35 -28.25 -5.69
CA GLU A 92 11.56 -28.80 -4.59
C GLU A 92 11.82 -28.09 -3.26
N SER A 93 13.02 -27.51 -3.11
CA SER A 93 13.38 -26.73 -1.93
C SER A 93 12.68 -25.37 -1.93
N PRO A 94 12.37 -24.78 -0.76
CA PRO A 94 11.81 -23.44 -0.68
C PRO A 94 12.73 -22.37 -1.31
N PHE A 95 12.13 -21.40 -1.99
CA PHE A 95 12.85 -20.28 -2.61
C PHE A 95 11.99 -19.02 -2.67
N VAL A 96 12.63 -17.85 -2.71
CA VAL A 96 11.98 -16.57 -2.99
C VAL A 96 12.28 -16.20 -4.43
N LYS A 97 11.24 -16.10 -5.26
CA LYS A 97 11.35 -15.59 -6.62
C LYS A 97 11.18 -14.08 -6.61
N ILE A 98 12.14 -13.37 -7.18
CA ILE A 98 12.19 -11.91 -7.24
C ILE A 98 12.10 -11.49 -8.69
N SER A 99 10.94 -10.97 -9.11
CA SER A 99 10.76 -10.37 -10.44
C SER A 99 11.07 -8.88 -10.38
N VAL A 100 11.89 -8.39 -11.30
CA VAL A 100 12.29 -6.97 -11.41
C VAL A 100 11.87 -6.43 -12.76
N TYR A 101 11.03 -5.40 -12.77
CA TYR A 101 10.51 -4.76 -13.98
C TYR A 101 10.35 -3.26 -13.80
N LYS A 102 10.18 -2.53 -14.91
CA LYS A 102 9.76 -1.13 -14.88
C LYS A 102 8.25 -1.00 -15.02
N GLN A 103 7.69 0.08 -14.49
CA GLN A 103 6.28 0.41 -14.68
C GLN A 103 5.94 0.40 -16.19
N HIS A 104 4.88 -0.33 -16.58
CA HIS A 104 4.46 -0.57 -17.98
C HIS A 104 5.39 -1.44 -18.84
N GLN A 105 6.44 -2.05 -18.28
CA GLN A 105 7.40 -2.91 -19.01
C GLN A 105 7.48 -4.33 -18.41
N MET A 106 6.32 -4.90 -18.07
CA MET A 106 6.24 -6.24 -17.48
C MET A 106 6.82 -7.34 -18.38
N ALA A 107 6.75 -7.16 -19.70
CA ALA A 107 7.28 -8.11 -20.67
C ALA A 107 8.81 -8.30 -20.55
N ASN A 108 9.53 -7.28 -20.09
CA ASN A 108 10.99 -7.26 -19.96
C ASN A 108 11.44 -7.49 -18.51
N GLN A 109 10.67 -8.27 -17.73
CA GLN A 109 11.04 -8.58 -16.36
C GLN A 109 12.29 -9.44 -16.28
N LYS A 110 13.19 -9.11 -15.34
CA LYS A 110 14.29 -9.98 -14.92
C LYS A 110 13.83 -10.81 -13.73
N ILE A 111 14.21 -12.08 -13.69
CA ILE A 111 13.83 -12.98 -12.60
C ILE A 111 15.09 -13.45 -11.89
N TYR A 112 15.10 -13.29 -10.56
CA TYR A 112 16.13 -13.80 -9.68
C TYR A 112 15.52 -14.83 -8.73
N ILE A 113 16.28 -15.88 -8.42
CA ILE A 113 15.88 -16.91 -7.45
C ILE A 113 16.82 -16.83 -6.26
N LEU A 114 16.26 -16.50 -5.11
CA LEU A 114 16.94 -16.50 -3.82
C LEU A 114 16.63 -17.83 -3.12
N GLN A 115 17.65 -18.63 -2.83
CA GLN A 115 17.53 -19.93 -2.18
C GLN A 115 18.76 -20.15 -1.30
N ASP A 116 18.56 -20.66 -0.08
CA ASP A 116 19.64 -20.94 0.88
C ASP A 116 20.61 -19.77 1.09
N ASP A 117 20.06 -18.57 1.26
CA ASP A 117 20.83 -17.33 1.53
C ASP A 117 21.77 -16.93 0.37
N LYS A 118 21.46 -17.35 -0.87
CA LYS A 118 22.20 -16.96 -2.08
C LYS A 118 21.29 -16.76 -3.29
N ILE A 119 21.70 -15.87 -4.20
CA ILE A 119 21.07 -15.76 -5.53
C ILE A 119 21.63 -16.87 -6.43
N ILE A 120 20.76 -17.73 -6.94
CA ILE A 120 21.14 -18.81 -7.85
C ILE A 120 21.77 -18.23 -9.13
N GLY A 121 22.90 -18.82 -9.55
CA GLY A 121 23.65 -18.38 -10.73
C GLY A 121 24.60 -17.20 -10.48
N SER A 122 24.64 -16.66 -9.26
CA SER A 122 25.66 -15.71 -8.83
C SER A 122 26.90 -16.44 -8.30
N ASN A 123 28.09 -15.85 -8.45
CA ASN A 123 29.35 -16.41 -7.92
C ASN A 123 29.51 -16.16 -6.40
N GLN A 124 28.40 -16.06 -5.67
CA GLN A 124 28.39 -15.61 -4.29
C GLN A 124 28.60 -16.74 -3.30
N ILE A 125 29.32 -16.41 -2.23
CA ILE A 125 29.32 -17.17 -0.98
C ILE A 125 28.00 -16.86 -0.26
N GLN A 126 27.42 -17.86 0.42
CA GLN A 126 26.21 -17.68 1.24
C GLN A 126 26.36 -16.50 2.19
N LYS A 127 25.41 -15.55 2.14
CA LYS A 127 25.37 -14.37 2.99
C LYS A 127 23.95 -14.16 3.48
N ASN A 128 23.80 -13.83 4.77
CA ASN A 128 22.49 -13.52 5.35
C ASN A 128 21.93 -12.15 4.89
N GLU A 129 22.61 -11.46 3.96
CA GLU A 129 22.26 -10.15 3.46
C GLU A 129 22.50 -10.07 1.95
N ILE A 130 21.48 -9.64 1.22
CA ILE A 130 21.46 -9.44 -0.23
C ILE A 130 21.32 -7.94 -0.51
N SER A 131 22.34 -7.33 -1.09
CA SER A 131 22.40 -5.91 -1.46
C SER A 131 21.86 -5.66 -2.87
N ILE A 132 20.91 -4.72 -2.97
CA ILE A 132 20.47 -4.15 -4.25
C ILE A 132 21.37 -2.95 -4.55
N ILE A 133 22.02 -2.94 -5.72
CA ILE A 133 23.03 -1.93 -6.09
C ILE A 133 22.68 -1.32 -7.46
N ARG A 134 22.91 -0.02 -7.63
CA ARG A 134 22.80 0.63 -8.94
C ARG A 134 24.14 0.58 -9.67
N ARG A 135 24.16 0.37 -10.99
CA ARG A 135 25.39 0.32 -11.80
C ARG A 135 25.35 1.20 -13.05
N LYS A 136 26.52 1.73 -13.45
CA LYS A 136 26.69 2.40 -14.75
C LYS A 136 26.51 1.36 -15.84
N LYS A 137 25.80 1.72 -16.92
CA LYS A 137 25.62 0.86 -18.11
C LYS A 137 26.94 0.36 -18.74
N GLN A 138 28.10 0.93 -18.40
CA GLN A 138 29.38 0.69 -19.07
C GLN A 138 30.41 -0.13 -18.26
N GLN A 139 30.10 -0.59 -17.04
CA GLN A 139 31.02 -1.50 -16.33
C GLN A 139 30.90 -2.92 -16.90
N HIS A 140 32.04 -3.44 -17.38
CA HIS A 140 32.20 -4.78 -17.93
C HIS A 140 31.69 -5.88 -16.97
N LEU A 141 31.29 -7.02 -17.55
CA LEU A 141 30.83 -8.27 -16.93
C LEU A 141 31.79 -8.94 -15.91
N GLY A 142 32.81 -8.23 -15.38
CA GLY A 142 33.86 -8.79 -14.52
C GLY A 142 33.64 -8.70 -13.02
N ASP A 143 32.81 -7.76 -12.52
CA ASP A 143 32.56 -7.62 -11.08
C ASP A 143 31.50 -8.61 -10.59
N ASN A 144 31.99 -9.80 -10.24
CA ASN A 144 31.26 -11.00 -9.82
C ASN A 144 30.64 -10.95 -8.40
N ASN A 145 30.71 -9.81 -7.70
CA ASN A 145 30.39 -9.71 -6.27
C ASN A 145 29.11 -8.90 -5.94
N VAL A 146 28.17 -8.74 -6.88
CA VAL A 146 26.95 -7.92 -6.66
C VAL A 146 25.69 -8.74 -6.84
N ASP A 147 24.73 -8.55 -5.92
CA ASP A 147 23.59 -9.45 -5.75
C ASP A 147 22.41 -9.11 -6.67
N LEU A 148 21.99 -7.83 -6.71
CA LEU A 148 20.92 -7.37 -7.62
C LEU A 148 21.29 -6.01 -8.25
N GLY A 149 21.59 -6.02 -9.56
CA GLY A 149 22.02 -4.82 -10.29
C GLY A 149 20.87 -4.06 -10.97
N LEU A 150 20.65 -2.80 -10.60
CA LEU A 150 19.76 -1.87 -11.28
C LEU A 150 20.51 -1.13 -12.39
N SER A 151 19.97 -1.13 -13.61
CA SER A 151 20.49 -0.29 -14.68
C SER A 151 20.09 1.17 -14.45
N SER A 152 21.05 2.01 -14.06
CA SER A 152 20.83 3.45 -13.90
C SER A 152 21.44 4.25 -15.05
N GLN A 153 20.76 5.33 -15.45
CA GLN A 153 21.30 6.38 -16.32
C GLN A 153 21.94 7.52 -15.53
N GLU A 154 21.81 7.52 -14.19
CA GLU A 154 22.31 8.57 -13.31
C GLU A 154 23.85 8.53 -13.20
N GLN A 155 24.47 9.63 -12.76
CA GLN A 155 25.93 9.76 -12.65
C GLN A 155 26.52 9.18 -11.34
N ASN A 156 25.70 8.99 -10.30
CA ASN A 156 26.10 8.47 -8.98
C ASN A 156 25.72 6.99 -8.83
N VAL A 157 26.63 6.08 -9.17
CA VAL A 157 26.24 4.73 -9.63
C VAL A 157 26.90 3.57 -8.92
N GLU A 158 27.19 3.76 -7.64
CA GLU A 158 27.67 2.69 -6.74
C GLU A 158 27.08 2.90 -5.34
N GLN A 159 25.78 3.21 -5.28
CA GLN A 159 25.06 3.31 -4.00
C GLN A 159 24.22 2.05 -3.82
N VAL A 160 24.22 1.51 -2.60
CA VAL A 160 23.29 0.48 -2.14
C VAL A 160 22.00 1.18 -1.71
N PRO A 161 20.94 1.22 -2.53
CA PRO A 161 19.64 1.72 -2.09
C PRO A 161 19.04 0.93 -0.94
N CYS A 162 19.24 -0.38 -0.95
CA CYS A 162 18.40 -1.29 -0.20
C CYS A 162 19.10 -2.64 0.03
N LYS A 163 18.81 -3.25 1.17
CA LYS A 163 19.30 -4.57 1.58
C LYS A 163 18.13 -5.49 1.91
N ILE A 164 18.26 -6.77 1.59
CA ILE A 164 17.35 -7.82 1.98
C ILE A 164 18.07 -8.73 2.98
N SER A 165 17.57 -8.81 4.21
CA SER A 165 18.07 -9.76 5.21
C SER A 165 17.35 -11.10 5.07
N THR A 166 18.15 -12.17 5.06
CA THR A 166 17.71 -13.57 5.02
C THR A 166 18.07 -14.32 6.30
N GLU A 167 18.61 -13.63 7.31
CA GLU A 167 19.02 -14.22 8.61
C GLU A 167 17.92 -15.08 9.25
N PHE A 168 16.67 -14.60 9.17
CA PHE A 168 15.48 -15.28 9.69
C PHE A 168 14.67 -16.00 8.60
N GLY A 169 15.26 -16.18 7.41
CA GLY A 169 14.62 -16.74 6.23
C GLY A 169 14.72 -18.26 6.19
N PHE A 170 15.54 -18.79 5.28
CA PHE A 170 15.61 -20.20 4.93
C PHE A 170 15.92 -21.11 6.13
N ARG A 171 17.03 -20.81 6.82
CA ARG A 171 17.53 -21.62 7.95
C ARG A 171 16.72 -21.48 9.23
N HIS A 172 15.94 -20.41 9.34
CA HIS A 172 15.18 -20.14 10.55
C HIS A 172 14.03 -21.13 10.71
N SER A 173 13.38 -21.48 9.59
CA SER A 173 12.31 -22.47 9.62
C SER A 173 12.80 -23.86 10.06
N SER A 174 14.05 -24.23 9.78
CA SER A 174 14.62 -25.53 10.21
C SER A 174 15.17 -25.54 11.64
N ARG A 175 15.10 -24.42 12.38
CA ARG A 175 15.54 -24.40 13.78
C ARG A 175 14.59 -25.23 14.65
N VAL A 176 15.19 -26.11 15.45
CA VAL A 176 14.48 -26.86 16.48
C VAL A 176 14.27 -25.93 17.67
N THR A 177 13.05 -25.44 17.86
CA THR A 177 12.68 -24.60 19.00
C THR A 177 12.30 -25.42 20.23
N SER A 178 12.21 -24.80 21.41
CA SER A 178 11.75 -25.48 22.62
C SER A 178 10.33 -26.03 22.48
N GLN A 179 9.46 -25.34 21.75
CA GLN A 179 8.11 -25.82 21.43
C GLN A 179 8.13 -27.06 20.53
N ILE A 180 9.02 -27.10 19.54
CA ILE A 180 9.21 -28.27 18.68
C ILE A 180 9.78 -29.45 19.50
N LEU A 181 10.76 -29.21 20.38
CA LEU A 181 11.29 -30.24 21.27
C LEU A 181 10.21 -30.80 22.21
N CYS A 182 9.40 -29.93 22.81
CA CYS A 182 8.29 -30.33 23.66
C CYS A 182 7.24 -31.13 22.87
N PHE A 183 6.91 -30.71 21.65
CA PHE A 183 5.98 -31.46 20.81
C PHE A 183 6.54 -32.82 20.36
N LEU A 184 7.82 -32.89 20.03
CA LEU A 184 8.50 -34.14 19.71
C LEU A 184 8.56 -35.05 20.94
N SER A 185 8.87 -34.52 22.12
CA SER A 185 8.92 -35.31 23.36
C SER A 185 7.54 -35.91 23.69
N LEU A 186 6.44 -35.18 23.46
CA LEU A 186 5.10 -35.74 23.57
C LEU A 186 4.90 -36.95 22.65
N LYS A 187 5.35 -36.87 21.40
CA LYS A 187 5.26 -38.01 20.46
C LYS A 187 6.08 -39.22 20.90
N TYR A 188 7.24 -39.03 21.50
CA TYR A 188 8.14 -40.14 21.86
C TYR A 188 7.91 -40.71 23.27
N PHE A 189 7.39 -39.92 24.20
CA PHE A 189 7.28 -40.32 25.61
C PHE A 189 5.84 -40.45 26.11
N HIS A 190 4.83 -40.21 25.27
CA HIS A 190 3.43 -40.30 25.66
C HIS A 190 2.63 -41.16 24.67
N ASP A 191 2.14 -42.31 25.15
CA ASP A 191 1.51 -43.34 24.32
C ASP A 191 0.40 -42.78 23.42
N ARG A 192 -0.52 -41.99 23.99
CA ARG A 192 -1.60 -41.34 23.23
C ARG A 192 -1.15 -40.40 22.11
N PHE A 193 0.02 -39.78 22.24
CA PHE A 193 0.59 -38.91 21.20
C PHE A 193 1.43 -39.68 20.20
N SER A 194 1.98 -40.83 20.61
CA SER A 194 2.72 -41.74 19.73
C SER A 194 1.81 -42.37 18.67
N GLU A 195 0.55 -42.62 19.03
CA GLU A 195 -0.50 -43.16 18.15
C GLU A 195 -1.07 -42.11 17.18
N LEU A 196 -0.69 -40.83 17.34
CA LEU A 196 -1.27 -39.75 16.56
C LEU A 196 -0.94 -39.90 15.06
N PRO A 197 -1.95 -39.88 14.17
CA PRO A 197 -1.75 -40.03 12.74
C PRO A 197 -0.72 -39.06 12.17
N SER A 198 0.12 -39.57 11.25
CA SER A 198 1.26 -38.82 10.69
C SER A 198 0.84 -37.51 10.00
N ASN A 199 -0.35 -37.44 9.43
CA ASN A 199 -0.94 -36.22 8.84
C ASN A 199 -1.25 -35.15 9.91
N ILE A 200 -1.86 -35.53 11.03
CA ILE A 200 -2.16 -34.61 12.14
C ILE A 200 -0.84 -34.13 12.78
N PHE A 201 0.13 -35.04 12.95
CA PHE A 201 1.44 -34.68 13.47
C PHE A 201 2.14 -33.65 12.56
N LYS A 202 2.12 -33.87 11.24
CA LYS A 202 2.65 -32.92 10.25
C LYS A 202 1.93 -31.58 10.30
N LEU A 203 0.61 -31.57 10.53
CA LEU A 203 -0.18 -30.35 10.64
C LEU A 203 0.20 -29.54 11.89
N ILE A 204 0.24 -30.17 13.06
CA ILE A 204 0.65 -29.52 14.32
C ILE A 204 2.08 -29.01 14.19
N HIS A 205 2.99 -29.83 13.66
CA HIS A 205 4.36 -29.44 13.40
C HIS A 205 4.43 -28.20 12.50
N SER A 206 3.63 -28.13 11.43
CA SER A 206 3.59 -26.95 10.54
C SER A 206 3.08 -25.68 11.22
N PHE A 207 2.28 -25.81 12.28
CA PHE A 207 1.74 -24.69 13.04
C PHE A 207 2.73 -24.16 14.07
N ILE A 208 3.45 -25.04 14.77
CA ILE A 208 4.43 -24.67 15.80
C ILE A 208 5.78 -24.26 15.20
N LYS A 209 6.06 -24.67 13.96
CA LYS A 209 7.29 -24.31 13.25
C LYS A 209 7.31 -22.80 12.98
N GLU A 210 8.44 -22.17 13.30
CA GLU A 210 8.63 -20.76 13.00
C GLU A 210 8.59 -20.52 11.49
N LYS A 211 7.79 -19.53 11.07
CA LYS A 211 7.69 -19.16 9.67
C LYS A 211 8.94 -18.39 9.26
N PRO A 212 9.47 -18.65 8.05
CA PRO A 212 10.57 -17.88 7.50
C PRO A 212 10.17 -16.41 7.37
N LYS A 213 11.10 -15.50 7.71
CA LYS A 213 10.93 -14.06 7.65
C LYS A 213 12.09 -13.46 6.86
N PHE A 214 11.74 -12.63 5.89
CA PHE A 214 12.70 -11.87 5.12
C PHE A 214 12.44 -10.40 5.39
N PHE A 215 13.48 -9.59 5.49
CA PHE A 215 13.32 -8.17 5.79
C PHE A 215 13.97 -7.34 4.71
N VAL A 216 13.35 -6.23 4.34
CA VAL A 216 13.90 -5.21 3.45
C VAL A 216 14.23 -3.97 4.26
N GLN A 217 15.41 -3.38 4.02
CA GLN A 217 15.86 -2.19 4.72
C GLN A 217 16.39 -1.17 3.72
N ASP A 218 15.87 0.06 3.80
CA ASP A 218 16.39 1.18 3.03
C ASP A 218 17.68 1.71 3.67
N CYS A 219 18.71 1.90 2.86
CA CYS A 219 20.03 2.31 3.32
C CYS A 219 20.23 3.82 3.46
N GLY A 220 19.15 4.61 3.52
CA GLY A 220 19.22 6.06 3.64
C GLY A 220 19.49 6.73 2.30
N THR A 221 18.81 6.32 1.22
CA THR A 221 18.99 6.96 -0.10
C THR A 221 17.95 8.02 -0.41
N THR A 222 18.33 9.01 -1.22
CA THR A 222 17.46 10.14 -1.60
C THR A 222 16.20 9.71 -2.34
N LEU A 223 16.29 8.61 -3.09
CA LEU A 223 15.21 8.13 -3.96
C LEU A 223 14.21 7.24 -3.24
N LYS A 224 14.51 6.87 -1.99
CA LYS A 224 13.67 6.09 -1.07
C LYS A 224 13.32 4.69 -1.61
N THR A 225 13.11 3.77 -0.69
CA THR A 225 12.48 2.47 -0.96
C THR A 225 11.03 2.58 -0.57
N LEU A 226 10.16 2.26 -1.52
CA LEU A 226 8.72 2.41 -1.40
C LEU A 226 8.06 1.04 -1.42
N VAL A 227 7.09 0.79 -0.56
CA VAL A 227 6.31 -0.45 -0.52
C VAL A 227 4.92 -0.20 -1.09
N ARG A 228 4.45 -1.07 -1.98
CA ARG A 228 3.11 -0.94 -2.55
C ARG A 228 2.05 -1.17 -1.47
N ILE A 229 1.10 -0.26 -1.38
CA ILE A 229 -0.14 -0.47 -0.63
C ILE A 229 -1.07 -1.27 -1.53
N GLN A 230 -1.48 -2.44 -1.05
CA GLN A 230 -2.46 -3.26 -1.77
C GLN A 230 -3.87 -2.77 -1.48
N LYS A 231 -4.77 -2.95 -2.43
CA LYS A 231 -6.18 -2.60 -2.26
C LYS A 231 -6.86 -3.48 -1.21
N GLU A 232 -6.54 -4.77 -1.22
CA GLU A 232 -7.12 -5.79 -0.35
C GLU A 232 -6.55 -5.76 1.07
N ASN A 233 -5.46 -5.02 1.28
CA ASN A 233 -4.78 -4.89 2.56
C ASN A 233 -4.50 -3.40 2.86
N PRO A 234 -5.52 -2.64 3.33
CA PRO A 234 -5.34 -1.26 3.77
C PRO A 234 -4.25 -1.15 4.82
N ARG A 235 -3.45 -0.08 4.76
CA ARG A 235 -2.38 0.19 5.72
C ARG A 235 -2.78 1.26 6.71
N ILE A 236 -2.47 1.02 7.98
CA ILE A 236 -2.62 2.04 9.03
C ILE A 236 -1.65 3.18 8.75
N MET A 237 -2.18 4.41 8.80
CA MET A 237 -1.39 5.63 8.64
C MET A 237 -0.82 6.05 9.99
N ASN A 238 0.46 6.42 10.00
CA ASN A 238 1.15 6.98 11.16
C ASN A 238 1.67 8.37 10.83
N GLU A 239 1.94 9.17 11.88
CA GLU A 239 2.66 10.43 11.73
C GLU A 239 4.02 10.21 11.07
N ASN A 240 4.44 11.17 10.25
CA ASN A 240 5.66 11.13 9.46
C ASN A 240 5.70 10.01 8.40
N ASN A 241 4.60 9.31 8.11
CA ASN A 241 4.57 8.47 6.92
C ASN A 241 4.62 9.34 5.66
N ASN A 242 5.40 8.91 4.67
CA ASN A 242 5.47 9.51 3.35
C ASN A 242 4.91 8.55 2.30
N TYR A 243 4.10 9.06 1.39
CA TYR A 243 3.41 8.28 0.36
C TYR A 243 3.69 8.85 -1.03
N LEU A 244 3.78 7.95 -2.01
CA LEU A 244 3.84 8.25 -3.43
C LEU A 244 2.55 7.77 -4.08
N ILE A 245 1.88 8.65 -4.80
CA ILE A 245 0.78 8.28 -5.71
C ILE A 245 1.13 8.66 -7.14
N GLY A 246 0.67 7.85 -8.09
CA GLY A 246 1.05 8.05 -9.48
C GLY A 246 2.53 7.73 -9.72
N ALA A 247 3.21 8.53 -10.54
CA ALA A 247 4.62 8.33 -10.83
C ALA A 247 5.54 9.07 -9.86
N ASP A 248 5.15 10.28 -9.46
CA ASP A 248 6.02 11.32 -8.91
C ASP A 248 5.33 12.27 -7.91
N PHE A 249 4.08 12.00 -7.51
CA PHE A 249 3.34 12.89 -6.61
C PHE A 249 3.39 12.40 -5.16
N TYR A 250 4.09 13.14 -4.30
CA TYR A 250 4.28 12.80 -2.90
C TYR A 250 3.36 13.57 -1.96
N PHE A 251 2.96 12.91 -0.88
CA PHE A 251 2.36 13.55 0.28
C PHE A 251 2.79 12.87 1.57
N HIS A 252 2.79 13.64 2.66
CA HIS A 252 3.23 13.18 3.96
C HIS A 252 2.23 13.50 5.06
N VAL A 253 2.19 12.62 6.05
CA VAL A 253 1.37 12.79 7.26
C VAL A 253 2.15 13.68 8.23
N VAL A 254 1.65 14.90 8.44
CA VAL A 254 2.28 15.89 9.30
C VAL A 254 1.83 15.73 10.75
N GLN A 255 0.53 15.51 10.95
CA GLN A 255 -0.06 15.30 12.27
C GLN A 255 -1.24 14.36 12.14
N LEU A 256 -1.46 13.52 13.15
CA LEU A 256 -2.53 12.53 13.17
C LEU A 256 -3.04 12.34 14.59
N ASN A 257 -4.35 12.37 14.74
CA ASN A 257 -5.03 11.94 15.94
C ASN A 257 -6.17 11.00 15.56
N SER A 258 -6.17 9.77 16.07
CA SER A 258 -7.22 8.80 15.75
C SER A 258 -8.24 8.61 16.88
N ILE A 259 -7.81 8.86 18.12
CA ILE A 259 -8.62 8.60 19.33
C ILE A 259 -8.91 9.93 20.02
N PRO A 260 -10.18 10.25 20.30
CA PRO A 260 -10.54 11.41 21.13
C PRO A 260 -9.85 11.30 22.51
N LYS A 261 -9.13 12.33 22.95
CA LYS A 261 -8.57 12.38 24.30
C LYS A 261 -9.71 12.66 25.29
N SER A 262 -9.98 11.75 26.22
CA SER A 262 -10.97 12.02 27.28
C SER A 262 -10.53 13.29 28.05
N ASN A 263 -11.39 14.30 28.05
CA ASN A 263 -11.11 15.62 28.63
C ASN A 263 -11.26 15.59 30.17
N GLU A 264 -10.70 14.59 30.86
CA GLU A 264 -10.93 14.44 32.31
C GLU A 264 -10.18 15.45 33.18
N ASN A 265 -9.18 16.17 32.65
CA ASN A 265 -8.28 17.00 33.47
C ASN A 265 -8.15 18.47 33.06
N LYS A 266 -8.96 19.01 32.15
CA LYS A 266 -8.86 20.45 31.77
C LYS A 266 -9.75 21.31 32.67
N LYS A 267 -9.10 21.96 33.64
CA LYS A 267 -9.66 23.02 34.50
C LYS A 267 -10.29 24.14 33.66
N LYS A 268 -11.59 24.41 33.87
CA LYS A 268 -12.34 25.68 33.71
C LYS A 268 -11.79 26.74 32.73
N ASP A 269 -11.53 26.41 31.46
CA ASP A 269 -11.55 27.44 30.42
C ASP A 269 -13.01 27.73 30.04
N LYS A 270 -13.37 29.02 29.98
CA LYS A 270 -14.74 29.49 29.65
C LYS A 270 -15.18 29.16 28.21
N GLU A 271 -14.27 28.66 27.38
CA GLU A 271 -14.47 28.43 25.95
C GLU A 271 -15.03 27.02 25.73
N SER A 272 -16.09 26.91 24.94
CA SER A 272 -16.66 25.59 24.66
C SER A 272 -15.67 24.76 23.84
N SER A 273 -15.66 23.43 24.05
CA SER A 273 -14.81 22.54 23.23
C SER A 273 -15.09 22.64 21.73
N ASN A 274 -16.30 23.06 21.36
CA ASN A 274 -16.71 23.24 19.98
C ASN A 274 -16.15 24.54 19.38
N GLU A 275 -16.21 25.64 20.13
CA GLU A 275 -15.62 26.92 19.74
C GLU A 275 -14.10 26.80 19.53
N TYR A 276 -13.39 26.16 20.46
CA TYR A 276 -11.95 25.91 20.34
C TYR A 276 -11.62 25.11 19.06
N PHE A 277 -12.45 24.12 18.74
CA PHE A 277 -12.29 23.30 17.54
C PHE A 277 -12.41 24.13 16.26
N PHE A 278 -13.48 24.91 16.10
CA PHE A 278 -13.66 25.72 14.89
C PHE A 278 -12.63 26.84 14.76
N GLN A 279 -12.28 27.52 15.85
CA GLN A 279 -11.21 28.54 15.83
C GLN A 279 -9.86 27.92 15.45
N THR A 280 -9.60 26.67 15.85
CA THR A 280 -8.41 25.92 15.41
C THR A 280 -8.44 25.65 13.90
N LEU A 281 -9.57 25.19 13.35
CA LEU A 281 -9.71 24.94 11.91
C LEU A 281 -9.58 26.21 11.08
N VAL A 282 -10.19 27.31 11.53
CA VAL A 282 -10.09 28.62 10.85
C VAL A 282 -8.64 29.07 10.78
N ARG A 283 -7.90 28.93 11.87
CA ARG A 283 -6.46 29.23 11.89
C ARG A 283 -5.68 28.34 10.93
N GLU A 284 -5.97 27.05 10.87
CA GLU A 284 -5.33 26.13 9.92
C GLU A 284 -5.61 26.54 8.47
N ASN A 285 -6.84 26.90 8.16
CA ASN A 285 -7.24 27.40 6.85
C ASN A 285 -6.56 28.73 6.49
N GLU A 286 -6.63 29.74 7.35
CA GLU A 286 -6.09 31.08 7.04
C GLU A 286 -4.56 31.12 7.07
N LYS A 287 -3.92 30.48 8.05
CA LYS A 287 -2.46 30.52 8.21
C LYS A 287 -1.74 29.62 7.22
N TYR A 288 -2.26 28.42 6.98
CA TYR A 288 -1.58 27.39 6.20
C TYR A 288 -2.26 27.11 4.85
N ARG A 289 -3.35 27.82 4.53
CA ARG A 289 -4.20 27.53 3.35
C ARG A 289 -4.67 26.08 3.33
N ALA A 290 -4.90 25.52 4.51
CA ALA A 290 -5.32 24.14 4.65
C ALA A 290 -6.75 23.95 4.12
N ARG A 291 -6.95 22.95 3.26
CA ARG A 291 -8.27 22.50 2.84
C ARG A 291 -8.86 21.62 3.92
N ILE A 292 -10.04 21.96 4.41
CA ILE A 292 -10.71 21.23 5.50
C ILE A 292 -11.75 20.29 4.88
N HIS A 293 -11.70 19.01 5.27
CA HIS A 293 -12.56 17.94 4.77
C HIS A 293 -13.21 17.19 5.94
N GLY A 294 -14.38 16.58 5.70
CA GLY A 294 -15.04 15.70 6.67
C GLY A 294 -15.97 16.37 7.68
N LEU A 295 -16.23 17.67 7.53
CA LEU A 295 -17.28 18.38 8.27
C LEU A 295 -18.66 17.99 7.73
N SER A 296 -19.64 17.86 8.61
CA SER A 296 -21.06 17.81 8.23
C SER A 296 -21.53 19.15 7.66
N LYS A 297 -22.73 19.20 7.07
CA LYS A 297 -23.26 20.42 6.46
C LYS A 297 -23.43 21.53 7.51
N GLU A 298 -23.96 21.17 8.67
CA GLU A 298 -24.17 22.08 9.80
C GLU A 298 -22.82 22.59 10.35
N GLU A 299 -21.81 21.72 10.44
CA GLU A 299 -20.47 22.11 10.88
C GLU A 299 -19.75 22.97 9.84
N GLN A 300 -20.02 22.76 8.56
CA GLN A 300 -19.48 23.58 7.48
C GLN A 300 -20.03 25.01 7.57
N GLU A 301 -21.32 25.17 7.85
CA GLU A 301 -21.95 26.47 8.08
C GLU A 301 -21.34 27.18 9.30
N GLN A 302 -21.18 26.45 10.42
CA GLN A 302 -20.50 26.98 11.62
C GLN A 302 -19.06 27.41 11.32
N PHE A 303 -18.31 26.60 10.57
CA PHE A 303 -16.95 26.95 10.16
C PHE A 303 -16.90 28.24 9.34
N GLN A 304 -17.86 28.49 8.44
CA GLN A 304 -17.92 29.74 7.67
C GLN A 304 -18.19 30.95 8.56
N VAL A 305 -19.10 30.84 9.54
CA VAL A 305 -19.37 31.92 10.50
C VAL A 305 -18.08 32.32 11.25
N TYR A 306 -17.36 31.34 11.81
CA TYR A 306 -16.09 31.61 12.50
C TYR A 306 -15.00 32.17 11.56
N LEU A 307 -15.00 31.76 10.28
CA LEU A 307 -14.06 32.25 9.28
C LEU A 307 -14.30 33.74 8.94
N GLU A 308 -15.56 34.13 8.75
CA GLU A 308 -15.96 35.51 8.53
C GLU A 308 -15.69 36.39 9.75
N GLU A 309 -15.99 35.88 10.95
CA GLU A 309 -15.69 36.54 12.21
C GLU A 309 -14.18 36.78 12.36
N TYR A 310 -13.35 35.78 12.06
CA TYR A 310 -11.89 35.90 12.11
C TYR A 310 -11.34 36.95 11.12
N ARG A 311 -11.92 37.04 9.91
CA ARG A 311 -11.51 38.02 8.88
C ARG A 311 -11.90 39.45 9.25
N THR A 312 -13.06 39.64 9.87
CA THR A 312 -13.56 40.97 10.27
C THR A 312 -12.86 41.50 11.52
N LEU A 313 -12.58 40.66 12.51
CA LEU A 313 -12.03 41.06 13.82
C LEU A 313 -10.52 41.37 13.84
N LYS A 314 -9.85 41.49 12.68
CA LYS A 314 -8.41 41.80 12.48
C LYS A 314 -7.58 41.76 13.79
N LYS A 315 -7.22 40.54 14.21
CA LYS A 315 -6.32 40.22 15.34
C LYS A 315 -6.73 40.81 16.70
N LYS A 316 -7.57 40.08 17.45
CA LYS A 316 -7.53 40.11 18.92
C LYS A 316 -7.14 38.73 19.46
N GLY A 317 -5.96 38.68 20.10
CA GLY A 317 -5.55 37.59 20.99
C GLY A 317 -4.40 36.70 20.47
N ARG A 318 -3.35 36.58 21.28
CA ARG A 318 -2.21 35.66 21.11
C ARG A 318 -2.56 34.20 21.48
N LYS A 319 -3.84 33.82 21.54
CA LYS A 319 -4.21 32.45 21.91
C LYS A 319 -3.64 31.48 20.87
N GLN A 320 -2.99 30.43 21.35
CA GLN A 320 -2.43 29.39 20.48
C GLN A 320 -3.44 28.26 20.35
N TYR A 321 -4.04 28.18 19.17
CA TYR A 321 -4.92 27.08 18.77
C TYR A 321 -4.10 26.02 18.06
N HIS A 322 -4.17 24.78 18.54
CA HIS A 322 -3.40 23.65 18.03
C HIS A 322 -4.31 22.45 17.83
N LEU A 323 -4.28 21.83 16.65
CA LEU A 323 -5.10 20.65 16.32
C LEU A 323 -4.94 19.51 17.34
N GLN A 324 -3.73 19.31 17.87
CA GLN A 324 -3.42 18.26 18.85
C GLN A 324 -4.19 18.38 20.19
N ASN A 325 -4.76 19.57 20.44
CA ASN A 325 -5.56 19.86 21.63
C ASN A 325 -7.06 19.65 21.39
N CYS A 326 -7.48 19.42 20.15
CA CYS A 326 -8.87 19.14 19.81
C CYS A 326 -9.24 17.70 20.20
N ASN A 327 -10.42 17.52 20.78
CA ASN A 327 -10.96 16.20 21.13
C ASN A 327 -11.67 15.52 19.94
N ARG A 328 -11.12 15.67 18.74
CA ARG A 328 -11.67 15.06 17.53
C ARG A 328 -10.58 14.34 16.76
N PRO A 329 -10.88 13.17 16.17
CA PRO A 329 -9.97 12.53 15.25
C PRO A 329 -9.71 13.43 14.05
N PHE A 330 -8.45 13.56 13.65
CA PHE A 330 -8.06 14.30 12.47
C PHE A 330 -6.82 13.69 11.82
N LEU A 331 -6.67 13.94 10.52
CA LEU A 331 -5.48 13.63 9.75
C LEU A 331 -5.06 14.88 8.99
N LYS A 332 -3.85 15.38 9.26
CA LYS A 332 -3.26 16.50 8.54
C LYS A 332 -2.17 15.97 7.62
N ILE A 333 -2.37 16.14 6.32
CA ILE A 333 -1.39 15.81 5.29
C ILE A 333 -0.90 17.07 4.59
N GLN A 334 0.32 17.00 4.06
CA GLN A 334 0.89 18.03 3.20
C GLN A 334 1.37 17.37 1.91
N PHE A 335 1.14 18.04 0.79
CA PHE A 335 1.57 17.63 -0.53
C PHE A 335 2.86 18.34 -0.92
N ASP A 336 3.77 17.59 -1.54
CA ASP A 336 4.97 18.12 -2.15
C ASP A 336 4.64 18.54 -3.59
N THR A 337 4.17 19.79 -3.75
CA THR A 337 3.98 20.38 -5.08
C THR A 337 5.03 21.46 -5.34
N PRO A 338 5.56 21.59 -6.58
CA PRO A 338 6.63 22.55 -6.89
C PRO A 338 6.24 24.02 -6.63
N ILE A 339 4.94 24.33 -6.75
CA ILE A 339 4.44 25.70 -6.78
C ILE A 339 3.95 26.15 -5.39
N SER A 340 3.47 25.23 -4.55
CA SER A 340 3.02 25.57 -3.19
C SER A 340 2.90 24.35 -2.26
N LYS A 341 3.14 24.54 -0.97
CA LYS A 341 2.77 23.53 0.03
C LYS A 341 1.25 23.52 0.14
N GLN A 342 0.60 22.53 -0.45
CA GLN A 342 -0.82 22.30 -0.23
C GLN A 342 -1.00 21.45 1.02
N ILE A 343 -1.90 21.85 1.91
CA ILE A 343 -2.20 21.14 3.15
C ILE A 343 -3.68 20.74 3.10
N ALA A 344 -3.97 19.53 3.53
CA ALA A 344 -5.34 19.07 3.74
C ALA A 344 -5.48 18.54 5.16
N VAL A 345 -6.59 18.88 5.80
CA VAL A 345 -6.99 18.40 7.12
C VAL A 345 -8.30 17.66 6.98
N PHE A 346 -8.27 16.36 7.23
CA PHE A 346 -9.46 15.51 7.29
C PHE A 346 -9.92 15.39 8.72
N ILE A 347 -11.21 15.59 8.96
CA ILE A 347 -11.83 15.41 10.26
C ILE A 347 -12.58 14.09 10.27
N GLY A 348 -12.23 13.24 11.24
CA GLY A 348 -12.88 11.97 11.49
C GLY A 348 -14.03 12.15 12.49
N LYS A 349 -15.16 11.50 12.24
CA LYS A 349 -16.28 11.43 13.18
C LYS A 349 -16.16 10.13 14.00
N ALA A 350 -15.89 10.27 15.30
CA ALA A 350 -15.72 9.13 16.20
C ALA A 350 -16.93 8.19 16.14
N GLY A 351 -16.68 6.89 16.00
CA GLY A 351 -17.72 5.86 15.87
C GLY A 351 -18.32 5.68 14.46
N PHE A 352 -17.98 6.55 13.50
CA PHE A 352 -18.42 6.44 12.11
C PHE A 352 -17.27 6.05 11.19
N GLU A 353 -17.61 5.40 10.09
CA GLU A 353 -16.69 5.15 8.99
C GLU A 353 -16.78 6.28 7.97
N GLN A 354 -15.64 6.83 7.59
CA GLN A 354 -15.56 7.88 6.56
C GLN A 354 -14.48 7.52 5.56
N THR A 355 -14.71 7.83 4.29
CA THR A 355 -13.76 7.57 3.20
C THR A 355 -13.57 8.85 2.39
N PHE A 356 -12.32 9.26 2.24
CA PHE A 356 -11.90 10.39 1.42
C PHE A 356 -11.11 9.88 0.22
N LYS A 357 -11.38 10.43 -0.96
CA LYS A 357 -10.83 9.98 -2.24
C LYS A 357 -9.80 10.97 -2.75
N ILE A 358 -8.66 10.46 -3.18
CA ILE A 358 -7.63 11.23 -3.87
C ILE A 358 -7.50 10.68 -5.29
N GLY A 359 -7.50 11.56 -6.29
CA GLY A 359 -7.33 11.19 -7.70
C GLY A 359 -7.55 12.35 -8.66
N ARG A 360 -7.53 12.11 -9.97
CA ARG A 360 -7.76 13.18 -10.98
C ARG A 360 -9.23 13.49 -11.24
N SER A 361 -10.16 12.69 -10.74
CA SER A 361 -11.59 12.88 -11.00
C SER A 361 -12.16 14.03 -10.17
N GLN A 362 -13.18 14.72 -10.69
CA GLN A 362 -13.82 15.87 -10.03
C GLN A 362 -14.63 15.49 -8.79
N ASP A 363 -15.06 14.24 -8.71
CA ASP A 363 -15.77 13.66 -7.56
C ASP A 363 -14.80 13.12 -6.48
N CYS A 364 -13.53 13.53 -6.51
CA CYS A 364 -12.56 13.27 -5.43
C CYS A 364 -12.53 14.43 -4.44
N ASP A 365 -12.33 14.12 -3.16
CA ASP A 365 -12.10 15.13 -2.12
C ASP A 365 -10.82 15.93 -2.38
N ILE A 366 -9.77 15.25 -2.85
CA ILE A 366 -8.53 15.89 -3.30
C ILE A 366 -8.28 15.56 -4.76
N ILE A 367 -8.37 16.61 -5.59
CA ILE A 367 -8.17 16.54 -7.02
C ILE A 367 -6.69 16.79 -7.33
N VAL A 368 -6.05 15.81 -7.97
CA VAL A 368 -4.66 15.89 -8.43
C VAL A 368 -4.66 15.88 -9.96
N ASN A 369 -4.32 17.02 -10.56
CA ASN A 369 -4.32 17.20 -12.02
C ASN A 369 -3.03 16.66 -12.65
N MET A 370 -2.81 15.35 -12.56
CA MET A 370 -1.65 14.67 -13.14
C MET A 370 -2.08 13.44 -13.92
N ASN A 371 -1.53 13.26 -15.13
CA ASN A 371 -1.86 12.13 -16.00
C ASN A 371 -1.39 10.79 -15.43
N THR A 372 -0.34 10.82 -14.61
CA THR A 372 0.19 9.66 -13.91
C THR A 372 -0.68 9.25 -12.71
N VAL A 373 -1.66 10.07 -12.32
CA VAL A 373 -2.60 9.77 -11.24
C VAL A 373 -3.92 9.24 -11.82
N SER A 374 -4.40 8.13 -11.27
CA SER A 374 -5.66 7.51 -11.70
C SER A 374 -6.85 8.40 -11.35
N ARG A 375 -8.00 8.19 -12.03
CA ARG A 375 -9.26 8.93 -11.71
C ARG A 375 -9.58 8.82 -10.22
N LYS A 376 -9.38 7.61 -9.68
CA LYS A 376 -9.54 7.23 -8.28
C LYS A 376 -8.29 6.48 -7.88
N GLN A 377 -7.34 7.19 -7.29
CA GLN A 377 -5.97 6.71 -7.10
C GLN A 377 -5.81 6.02 -5.75
N THR A 378 -6.28 6.65 -4.69
CA THR A 378 -6.21 6.09 -3.34
C THR A 378 -7.40 6.59 -2.51
N GLN A 379 -7.72 5.84 -1.46
CA GLN A 379 -8.70 6.21 -0.46
C GLN A 379 -8.03 6.31 0.91
N ILE A 380 -8.32 7.38 1.63
CA ILE A 380 -8.03 7.54 3.05
C ILE A 380 -9.32 7.19 3.79
N LYS A 381 -9.26 6.24 4.71
CA LYS A 381 -10.41 5.75 5.47
C LYS A 381 -10.20 6.04 6.95
N PHE A 382 -11.23 6.56 7.60
CA PHE A 382 -11.30 6.58 9.05
C PHE A 382 -12.23 5.44 9.49
N ASN A 383 -11.68 4.42 10.13
CA ASN A 383 -12.42 3.27 10.63
C ASN A 383 -12.64 3.40 12.14
N LYS A 384 -13.51 4.33 12.54
CA LYS A 384 -13.96 4.64 13.92
C LYS A 384 -12.87 5.12 14.90
N THR A 385 -11.70 4.49 14.89
CA THR A 385 -10.59 4.68 15.83
C THR A 385 -9.22 4.75 15.14
N GLN A 386 -9.14 4.55 13.82
CA GLN A 386 -7.86 4.55 13.10
C GLN A 386 -7.99 5.11 11.67
N TRP A 387 -6.91 5.74 11.21
CA TRP A 387 -6.75 6.19 9.84
C TRP A 387 -6.02 5.12 9.02
N GLU A 388 -6.58 4.77 7.88
CA GLU A 388 -6.07 3.78 6.95
C GLU A 388 -5.95 4.36 5.55
N ILE A 389 -5.05 3.81 4.74
CA ILE A 389 -4.90 4.12 3.33
C ILE A 389 -4.99 2.85 2.50
N CYS A 390 -5.71 2.89 1.37
CA CYS A 390 -5.75 1.79 0.41
C CYS A 390 -5.60 2.28 -1.04
N ASP A 391 -5.10 1.41 -1.90
CA ASP A 391 -4.93 1.69 -3.32
C ASP A 391 -6.24 1.51 -4.11
N GLY A 392 -6.52 2.42 -5.04
CA GLY A 392 -7.66 2.34 -5.95
C GLY A 392 -9.03 2.55 -5.30
N GLU A 393 -10.09 2.18 -6.01
CA GLU A 393 -11.49 2.26 -5.57
C GLU A 393 -12.31 1.07 -6.09
N GLY A 394 -13.24 0.59 -5.26
CA GLY A 394 -14.18 -0.46 -5.63
C GLY A 394 -13.45 -1.78 -5.84
N ILE A 395 -13.47 -2.31 -7.07
CA ILE A 395 -12.72 -3.52 -7.45
C ILE A 395 -11.39 -3.21 -8.15
N ARG A 396 -11.15 -1.96 -8.56
CA ARG A 396 -10.02 -1.59 -9.41
C ARG A 396 -8.86 -1.05 -8.59
N GLN A 397 -7.66 -1.56 -8.86
CA GLN A 397 -6.41 -0.97 -8.37
C GLN A 397 -6.02 0.25 -9.21
N SER A 398 -5.16 1.12 -8.68
CA SER A 398 -4.67 2.26 -9.44
C SER A 398 -3.62 1.85 -10.47
N ALA A 399 -3.53 2.58 -11.58
CA ALA A 399 -2.67 2.21 -12.71
C ALA A 399 -1.17 2.24 -12.36
N ASN A 400 -0.74 3.21 -11.55
CA ASN A 400 0.66 3.39 -11.15
C ASN A 400 0.94 3.00 -9.69
N GLY A 401 -0.07 2.45 -9.00
CA GLY A 401 0.04 2.05 -7.59
C GLY A 401 0.07 3.24 -6.63
N THR A 402 -0.23 2.93 -5.38
CA THR A 402 -0.04 3.81 -4.23
C THR A 402 1.06 3.17 -3.39
N TRP A 403 2.05 3.95 -2.99
CA TRP A 403 3.25 3.44 -2.35
C TRP A 403 3.54 4.18 -1.05
N GLN A 404 4.10 3.49 -0.06
CA GLN A 404 4.52 4.03 1.22
C GLN A 404 6.05 3.95 1.33
N SER A 405 6.70 5.06 1.67
CA SER A 405 8.13 5.12 1.96
C SER A 405 8.48 4.35 3.22
N LEU A 406 9.57 3.59 3.18
CA LEU A 406 10.18 2.99 4.38
C LEU A 406 10.89 4.02 5.25
N GLN A 407 11.39 5.10 4.64
CA GLN A 407 11.95 6.21 5.40
C GLN A 407 10.81 7.14 5.88
N PRO A 408 10.84 7.55 7.15
CA PRO A 408 9.92 8.57 7.65
C PRO A 408 10.17 9.92 6.97
N TYR A 409 9.14 10.73 6.92
CA TYR A 409 9.23 12.14 6.56
C TYR A 409 9.93 12.90 7.69
N GLU A 410 11.15 13.36 7.42
CA GLU A 410 11.82 14.35 8.26
C GLU A 410 11.69 15.72 7.60
N GLN A 411 11.42 16.75 8.41
CA GLN A 411 11.39 18.10 7.89
C GLN A 411 12.78 18.46 7.32
N PRO A 412 12.88 18.92 6.06
CA PRO A 412 14.16 19.13 5.39
C PRO A 412 15.15 20.04 6.13
N MET A 413 14.65 20.94 6.99
CA MET A 413 15.49 21.86 7.75
C MET A 413 16.19 21.21 8.96
N LEU A 414 15.75 20.02 9.38
CA LEU A 414 16.28 19.30 10.55
C LEU A 414 17.09 18.05 10.18
N ALA A 415 16.93 17.55 8.95
CA ALA A 415 17.61 16.36 8.48
C ALA A 415 19.10 16.67 8.19
N THR A 416 19.97 16.36 9.16
CA THR A 416 21.43 16.54 9.01
C THR A 416 22.13 15.33 8.40
N LYS A 417 21.51 14.13 8.44
CA LYS A 417 22.03 12.90 7.83
C LYS A 417 20.90 11.99 7.36
N LEU A 418 21.07 11.36 6.20
CA LEU A 418 20.15 10.31 5.74
C LEU A 418 20.29 9.10 6.67
N LYS A 419 19.18 8.69 7.29
CA LYS A 419 19.13 7.56 8.22
C LYS A 419 18.65 6.30 7.49
N GLN A 420 19.21 5.15 7.85
CA GLN A 420 18.67 3.85 7.42
C GLN A 420 17.27 3.64 8.01
N SER A 421 16.38 3.01 7.25
CA SER A 421 15.07 2.65 7.77
C SER A 421 15.18 1.50 8.78
N ASP A 422 14.13 1.29 9.56
CA ASP A 422 13.97 0.04 10.28
C ASP A 422 13.74 -1.12 9.29
N PRO A 423 14.10 -2.37 9.63
CA PRO A 423 13.82 -3.53 8.80
C PRO A 423 12.31 -3.74 8.62
N PHE A 424 11.86 -3.84 7.37
CA PHE A 424 10.46 -4.05 7.02
C PHE A 424 10.22 -5.48 6.55
N LEU A 425 9.24 -6.18 7.11
CA LEU A 425 8.95 -7.57 6.76
C LEU A 425 8.48 -7.67 5.29
N ILE A 426 9.11 -8.54 4.51
CA ILE A 426 8.68 -8.90 3.17
C ILE A 426 7.56 -9.94 3.28
N GLU A 427 6.42 -9.64 2.66
CA GLU A 427 5.27 -10.55 2.57
C GLU A 427 5.19 -11.21 1.18
N ASP A 428 4.45 -12.32 1.08
CA ASP A 428 4.21 -12.95 -0.23
C ASP A 428 3.45 -12.00 -1.16
N LYS A 429 3.91 -11.90 -2.41
CA LYS A 429 3.41 -10.98 -3.45
C LYS A 429 3.57 -9.51 -3.10
N MET A 430 4.42 -9.19 -2.12
CA MET A 430 4.79 -7.81 -1.85
C MET A 430 5.55 -7.22 -3.03
N GLU A 431 5.28 -5.95 -3.32
CA GLU A 431 6.00 -5.17 -4.31
C GLU A 431 6.71 -4.02 -3.62
N ILE A 432 7.99 -3.83 -3.93
CA ILE A 432 8.76 -2.64 -3.55
C ILE A 432 9.20 -1.90 -4.80
N LYS A 433 9.21 -0.58 -4.74
CA LYS A 433 9.70 0.31 -5.78
C LYS A 433 10.99 0.96 -5.30
N ILE A 434 12.02 0.86 -6.13
CA ILE A 434 13.33 1.52 -5.96
C ILE A 434 13.62 2.24 -7.28
N CYS A 435 13.56 3.58 -7.26
CA CYS A 435 13.47 4.38 -8.49
C CYS A 435 12.32 3.93 -9.39
N GLU A 436 12.62 3.63 -10.65
CA GLU A 436 11.65 3.15 -11.65
C GLU A 436 11.50 1.62 -11.66
N ASN A 437 12.28 0.90 -10.85
CA ASN A 437 12.26 -0.56 -10.83
C ASN A 437 11.36 -1.04 -9.69
N ILE A 438 10.48 -1.97 -10.03
CA ILE A 438 9.58 -2.64 -9.10
C ILE A 438 10.10 -4.07 -8.93
N PHE A 439 10.31 -4.44 -7.69
CA PHE A 439 10.68 -5.78 -7.26
C PHE A 439 9.45 -6.43 -6.65
N LYS A 440 9.02 -7.54 -7.25
CA LYS A 440 7.91 -8.37 -6.76
C LYS A 440 8.47 -9.65 -6.15
N PHE A 441 8.10 -9.92 -4.90
CA PHE A 441 8.52 -11.11 -4.16
C PHE A 441 7.44 -12.18 -4.22
N GLU A 442 7.79 -13.40 -4.60
CA GLU A 442 6.90 -14.57 -4.59
C GLU A 442 7.56 -15.66 -3.74
N MET A 443 6.93 -16.02 -2.62
CA MET A 443 7.43 -17.03 -1.70
C MET A 443 6.95 -18.42 -2.13
N VAL A 444 7.87 -19.29 -2.56
CA VAL A 444 7.56 -20.63 -3.07
C VAL A 444 8.10 -21.72 -2.14
N GLY A 445 7.30 -22.77 -1.91
CA GLY A 445 7.74 -23.94 -1.13
C GLY A 445 7.81 -23.74 0.39
N PHE A 446 7.56 -22.55 0.92
CA PHE A 446 7.65 -22.27 2.37
C PHE A 446 6.45 -22.77 3.21
N GLY A 447 5.58 -23.62 2.66
CA GLY A 447 4.38 -24.07 3.38
C GLY A 447 3.37 -22.95 3.71
N VAL A 448 3.54 -21.76 3.13
CA VAL A 448 2.58 -20.65 3.16
C VAL A 448 1.43 -21.00 2.21
N SER A 449 0.77 -22.13 2.46
CA SER A 449 -0.55 -22.38 1.93
C SER A 449 -1.46 -21.29 2.48
N LYS A 450 -2.28 -20.66 1.62
CA LYS A 450 -3.32 -19.70 2.00
C LYS A 450 -3.93 -20.17 3.31
N LYS A 451 -4.02 -19.30 4.34
CA LYS A 451 -4.70 -19.63 5.61
C LYS A 451 -6.01 -20.35 5.26
N ARG A 452 -6.05 -21.68 5.33
CA ARG A 452 -7.31 -22.40 5.21
C ARG A 452 -8.09 -21.94 6.43
N LYS A 453 -9.18 -21.21 6.21
CA LYS A 453 -10.11 -20.94 7.32
C LYS A 453 -10.43 -22.30 7.93
N LEU A 454 -10.46 -22.37 9.25
CA LEU A 454 -10.97 -23.56 9.93
C LEU A 454 -12.45 -23.68 9.55
N THR A 455 -12.74 -24.48 8.53
CA THR A 455 -14.11 -24.75 8.07
C THR A 455 -14.61 -26.00 8.79
N ASN A 456 -15.93 -26.16 8.89
CA ASN A 456 -16.53 -27.39 9.44
C ASN A 456 -16.07 -28.64 8.67
N THR A 457 -15.74 -28.51 7.38
CA THR A 457 -15.11 -29.58 6.59
C THR A 457 -13.70 -29.92 7.07
N LEU A 458 -12.83 -28.94 7.33
CA LEU A 458 -11.50 -29.19 7.89
C LEU A 458 -11.60 -29.75 9.32
N TYR A 459 -12.60 -29.32 10.09
CA TYR A 459 -12.89 -29.87 11.41
C TYR A 459 -13.32 -31.34 11.32
N GLN A 460 -14.26 -31.67 10.42
CA GLN A 460 -14.69 -33.04 10.14
C GLN A 460 -13.54 -33.92 9.65
N GLU A 461 -12.67 -33.43 8.75
CA GLU A 461 -11.46 -34.14 8.32
C GLU A 461 -10.49 -34.43 9.47
N LEU A 462 -10.45 -33.58 10.49
CA LEU A 462 -9.59 -33.73 11.67
C LEU A 462 -10.22 -34.61 12.77
N THR A 463 -11.55 -34.69 12.83
CA THR A 463 -12.30 -35.49 13.80
C THR A 463 -12.78 -36.84 13.25
N GLN A 464 -12.65 -37.07 11.94
CA GLN A 464 -12.86 -38.38 11.33
C GLN A 464 -11.60 -39.23 11.52
N TYR A 465 -11.43 -39.79 12.72
CA TYR A 465 -10.69 -41.03 12.92
C TYR A 465 -11.35 -41.83 14.06
N ASP A 466 -11.58 -43.12 13.78
CA ASP A 466 -11.87 -44.20 14.75
C ASP A 466 -10.66 -44.51 15.63
#